data_AF-A0A562QGZ8-F1
#
_entry.id   AF-A0A562QGZ8-F1
#
_cell.length_a   1.000
_cell.length_b   1.000
_cell.length_c   1.000
_cell.angle_alpha   90.00
_cell.angle_beta   90.00
_cell.angle_gamma   90.00
#
_symmetry.space_group_name_H-M   'P 1'
#
loop_
_entity.id
_entity.type
_entity.pdbx_description
1 polymer ?
#
loop_
_entity_poly.entity_id
_entity_poly.type
_entity_poly.pdbx_seq_one_letter_code
_entity_poly.pdbx_strand_id
1 'polypeptide(L)'
;MGLVRRLYWRTHRGHGRTSFTNPYGQSIYGDADRFDVTRRRNPHLSFGQGPHFCLGAALARLELGCAFPALFVRLEHLALTIAAEDVVYMPSYVIRCPQRLPVTFRPSIA
;
A
#
# COMPACT_ATOMS: atom_id res chain seq x y z
N MET A 1 1.36 -23.90 -14.70
CA MET A 1 1.68 -22.55 -15.19
C MET A 1 0.43 -21.98 -15.85
N GLY A 2 -0.30 -20.98 -15.39
CA GLY A 2 -0.19 -20.05 -14.26
C GLY A 2 -1.47 -19.20 -14.32
N LEU A 3 -2.52 -19.68 -13.66
CA LEU A 3 -3.88 -19.17 -13.76
C LEU A 3 -4.09 -18.14 -12.63
N VAL A 4 -3.59 -16.91 -12.81
CA VAL A 4 -3.75 -15.82 -11.83
C VAL A 4 -4.08 -14.51 -12.55
N ARG A 5 -5.21 -14.50 -13.27
CA ARG A 5 -5.77 -13.28 -13.89
C ARG A 5 -7.29 -13.35 -13.92
N ARG A 6 -7.92 -12.98 -12.80
CA ARG A 6 -9.30 -12.43 -12.70
C ARG A 6 -9.81 -12.57 -11.27
N LEU A 7 -9.36 -11.69 -10.38
CA LEU A 7 -10.20 -11.28 -9.24
C LEU A 7 -10.38 -9.78 -9.38
N TYR A 8 -11.47 -9.52 -10.10
CA TYR A 8 -12.00 -8.24 -10.54
C TYR A 8 -12.52 -7.54 -9.27
N TRP A 9 -11.94 -6.39 -8.93
CA TRP A 9 -12.38 -5.46 -7.89
C TRP A 9 -13.80 -4.92 -8.19
N ARG A 10 -14.80 -5.79 -8.14
CA ARG A 10 -16.19 -5.45 -8.43
C ARG A 10 -16.82 -4.87 -7.16
N THR A 11 -16.98 -3.55 -7.22
CA THR A 11 -18.00 -2.73 -6.54
C THR A 11 -17.87 -2.48 -5.04
N HIS A 12 -17.04 -1.49 -4.68
CA HIS A 12 -17.46 -0.43 -3.77
C HIS A 12 -17.47 0.92 -4.50
N ARG A 13 -18.58 1.21 -5.20
CA ARG A 13 -18.90 2.56 -5.64
C ARG A 13 -19.22 3.37 -4.37
N GLY A 14 -18.41 4.36 -4.02
CA GLY A 14 -18.83 5.29 -2.96
C GLY A 14 -17.82 6.27 -2.39
N HIS A 15 -16.51 6.18 -2.65
CA HIS A 15 -15.54 7.18 -2.17
C HIS A 15 -14.71 7.72 -3.35
N GLY A 16 -14.62 9.05 -3.41
CA GLY A 16 -14.13 9.81 -4.56
C GLY A 16 -12.76 9.36 -5.06
N ARG A 17 -12.64 9.22 -6.39
CA ARG A 17 -11.37 9.04 -7.08
C ARG A 17 -10.46 10.21 -6.75
N THR A 18 -9.41 9.99 -5.97
CA THR A 18 -8.27 10.92 -5.86
C THR A 18 -7.42 10.80 -7.12
N SER A 19 -7.98 11.22 -8.26
CA SER A 19 -7.21 11.36 -9.49
C SER A 19 -6.44 12.67 -9.41
N PHE A 20 -5.16 12.59 -9.05
CA PHE A 20 -4.24 13.70 -9.27
C PHE A 20 -4.11 13.90 -10.77
N THR A 21 -4.60 15.02 -11.28
CA THR A 21 -4.62 15.32 -12.70
C THR A 21 -3.52 16.32 -13.06
N ASN A 22 -2.96 16.19 -14.26
CA ASN A 22 -2.11 17.20 -14.86
C ASN A 22 -2.99 18.42 -15.27
N PRO A 23 -2.42 19.56 -15.70
CA PRO A 23 -3.20 20.73 -16.13
C PRO A 23 -4.15 20.50 -17.31
N TYR A 24 -4.06 19.34 -17.98
CA TYR A 24 -4.94 18.92 -19.07
C TYR A 24 -6.04 17.94 -18.59
N GLY A 25 -6.23 17.76 -17.28
CA GLY A 25 -7.27 16.90 -16.70
C GLY A 25 -6.96 15.41 -16.75
N GLN A 26 -5.76 15.00 -17.16
CA GLN A 26 -5.37 13.60 -17.26
C GLN A 26 -4.75 13.12 -15.95
N SER A 27 -5.08 11.91 -15.50
CA SER A 27 -4.45 11.32 -14.32
C SER A 27 -2.93 11.25 -14.48
N ILE A 28 -2.18 11.78 -13.51
CA ILE A 28 -0.71 11.64 -13.45
C ILE A 28 -0.31 10.18 -13.20
N TYR A 29 -1.24 9.37 -12.71
CA TYR A 29 -1.11 7.94 -12.51
C TYR A 29 -2.01 7.20 -13.51
N GLY A 30 -1.43 6.63 -14.57
CA GLY A 30 -2.09 5.54 -15.30
C GLY A 30 -2.39 4.38 -14.34
N ASP A 31 -3.56 3.75 -14.48
CA ASP A 31 -4.05 2.67 -13.61
C ASP A 31 -3.83 2.92 -12.11
N ALA A 32 -4.29 4.07 -11.61
CA ALA A 32 -4.05 4.50 -10.22
C ALA A 32 -4.52 3.50 -9.15
N ASP A 33 -5.56 2.71 -9.45
CA ASP A 33 -6.12 1.71 -8.55
C ASP A 33 -5.28 0.42 -8.49
N ARG A 34 -4.29 0.28 -9.39
CA ARG A 34 -3.42 -0.91 -9.45
C ARG A 34 -2.18 -0.70 -8.59
N PHE A 35 -1.96 -1.61 -7.65
CA PHE A 35 -0.70 -1.71 -6.94
C PHE A 35 0.39 -2.25 -7.88
N ASP A 36 1.42 -1.44 -8.14
CA ASP A 36 2.58 -1.80 -8.96
C ASP A 36 3.86 -1.30 -8.29
N VAL A 37 4.62 -2.23 -7.70
CA VAL A 37 5.90 -1.95 -7.03
C VAL A 37 6.99 -1.52 -8.01
N THR A 38 6.85 -1.82 -9.30
CA THR A 38 7.87 -1.52 -10.33
C THR A 38 7.72 -0.13 -10.94
N ARG A 39 6.73 0.65 -10.48
CA ARG A 39 6.41 1.99 -10.99
C ARG A 39 7.58 2.96 -10.77
N ARG A 40 8.24 3.37 -11.85
CA ARG A 40 9.41 4.27 -11.81
C ARG A 40 9.07 5.74 -11.53
N ARG A 41 7.98 6.26 -12.11
CA ARG A 41 7.48 7.62 -11.87
C ARG A 41 6.35 7.58 -10.85
N ASN A 42 6.65 7.97 -9.60
CA ASN A 42 5.72 7.91 -8.49
C ASN A 42 5.76 9.20 -7.64
N PRO A 43 5.23 10.34 -8.15
CA PRO A 43 5.22 11.62 -7.43
C PRO A 43 4.13 11.66 -6.33
N HIS A 44 4.19 10.71 -5.40
CA HIS A 44 3.16 10.53 -4.36
C HIS A 44 3.25 11.61 -3.28
N LEU A 45 2.10 11.99 -2.72
CA LEU A 45 2.01 13.01 -1.67
C LEU A 45 2.02 12.42 -0.25
N SER A 46 2.42 11.16 -0.06
CA SER A 46 2.39 10.50 1.26
C SER A 46 3.28 11.18 2.30
N PHE A 47 4.30 11.94 1.87
CA PHE A 47 5.18 12.73 2.73
C PHE A 47 4.91 14.25 2.66
N GLY A 48 3.79 14.66 2.03
CA GLY A 48 3.52 16.06 1.71
C GLY A 48 4.46 16.62 0.65
N GLN A 49 4.44 17.94 0.47
CA GLN A 49 5.29 18.72 -0.44
C GLN A 49 5.51 20.13 0.15
N GLY A 50 6.54 20.86 -0.32
CA GLY A 50 6.78 22.25 0.07
C GLY A 50 7.44 22.43 1.45
N PRO A 51 7.25 23.57 2.13
CA PRO A 51 7.93 23.91 3.38
C PRO A 51 7.69 22.93 4.54
N HIS A 52 6.55 22.25 4.52
CA HIS A 52 6.16 21.23 5.50
C HIS A 52 6.36 19.80 4.98
N PHE A 53 7.26 19.61 4.01
CA PHE A 53 7.65 18.27 3.59
C PHE A 53 8.12 17.45 4.79
N CYS A 54 7.69 16.19 4.86
CA CYS A 54 7.92 15.33 6.01
C CYS A 54 9.41 15.24 6.36
N LEU A 55 9.79 15.79 7.51
CA LEU A 55 11.15 15.73 8.03
C LEU A 55 11.65 14.28 8.18
N GLY A 56 10.74 13.36 8.51
CA GLY A 56 11.03 11.93 8.68
C GLY A 56 11.05 11.10 7.40
N ALA A 57 10.87 11.69 6.21
CA ALA A 57 10.74 10.93 4.96
C ALA A 57 11.95 10.03 4.66
N ALA A 58 13.16 10.49 4.97
CA ALA A 58 14.38 9.71 4.78
C ALA A 58 14.45 8.53 5.76
N LEU A 59 14.16 8.77 7.04
CA LEU A 59 14.16 7.73 8.06
C LEU A 59 13.10 6.67 7.77
N ALA A 60 11.86 7.07 7.48
CA ALA A 60 10.78 6.15 7.14
C ALA A 60 11.14 5.27 5.93
N ARG A 61 11.82 5.82 4.91
CA ARG A 61 12.29 5.02 3.76
C ARG A 61 13.37 4.03 4.14
N LEU A 62 14.32 4.42 4.99
CA LEU A 62 15.37 3.53 5.50
C LEU A 62 14.76 2.39 6.32
N GLU A 63 13.87 2.72 7.26
CA GLU A 63 13.17 1.74 8.09
C GLU A 63 12.40 0.73 7.24
N LEU A 64 11.60 1.20 6.27
CA LEU A 64 10.85 0.30 5.37
C LEU A 64 11.78 -0.50 4.46
N GLY A 65 12.90 0.08 4.03
CA GLY A 65 13.95 -0.59 3.26
C GLY A 65 14.61 -1.74 4.01
N CYS A 66 14.68 -1.68 5.34
CA CYS A 66 15.17 -2.77 6.17
C CYS A 66 14.05 -3.74 6.60
N ALA A 67 12.90 -3.18 7.01
CA ALA A 67 11.82 -3.93 7.64
C ALA A 67 11.13 -4.89 6.67
N PHE A 68 10.78 -4.45 5.45
CA PHE A 68 10.07 -5.32 4.51
C PHE A 68 10.90 -6.52 4.05
N PRO A 69 12.17 -6.36 3.62
CA PRO A 69 13.00 -7.52 3.29
C PRO A 69 13.17 -8.48 4.47
N ALA A 70 13.46 -7.95 5.67
CA ALA A 70 13.60 -8.79 6.86
C ALA A 70 12.32 -9.55 7.21
N LEU A 71 11.16 -8.90 7.06
CA LEU A 71 9.85 -9.50 7.31
C LEU A 71 9.59 -10.67 6.36
N PHE A 72 9.82 -10.52 5.06
CA PHE A 72 9.59 -11.59 4.09
C PHE A 72 10.66 -12.70 4.13
N VAL A 73 11.87 -12.40 4.62
CA VAL A 73 12.90 -13.43 4.86
C VAL A 73 12.58 -14.27 6.09
N ARG A 74 12.09 -13.64 7.18
CA ARG A 74 11.90 -14.33 8.48
C ARG A 74 10.54 -15.01 8.62
N LEU A 75 9.50 -14.48 7.98
CA LEU A 75 8.13 -14.95 8.08
C LEU A 75 7.74 -15.68 6.79
N GLU A 76 8.02 -16.97 6.75
CA GLU A 76 7.69 -17.80 5.58
C GLU A 76 6.19 -18.06 5.50
N HIS A 77 5.65 -18.18 4.29
CA HIS A 77 4.22 -18.39 4.05
C HIS A 77 3.30 -17.36 4.74
N LEU A 78 3.77 -16.11 4.89
CA LEU A 78 2.97 -15.04 5.50
C LEU A 78 1.65 -14.82 4.73
N ALA A 79 0.53 -14.98 5.43
CA ALA A 79 -0.80 -14.82 4.86
C ALA A 79 -1.78 -14.20 5.87
N LEU A 80 -2.83 -13.53 5.38
CA LEU A 80 -3.94 -13.09 6.22
C LEU A 80 -4.76 -14.29 6.68
N THR A 81 -5.23 -14.27 7.92
CA THR A 81 -6.17 -15.28 8.45
C THR A 81 -7.65 -14.89 8.28
N ILE A 82 -7.89 -13.74 7.65
CA ILE A 82 -9.21 -13.17 7.34
C ILE A 82 -9.24 -12.72 5.88
N ALA A 83 -10.43 -12.48 5.33
CA ALA A 83 -10.55 -11.88 4.02
C ALA A 83 -10.04 -10.42 4.04
N ALA A 84 -9.52 -9.92 2.92
CA ALA A 84 -8.91 -8.59 2.88
C ALA A 84 -9.94 -7.47 3.10
N GLU A 85 -11.18 -7.71 2.68
CA GLU A 85 -12.34 -6.86 2.87
C GLU A 85 -12.79 -6.77 4.34
N ASP A 86 -12.45 -7.76 5.17
CA ASP A 86 -12.81 -7.80 6.59
C ASP A 86 -11.80 -7.05 7.48
N VAL A 87 -10.72 -6.50 6.90
CA VAL A 87 -9.74 -5.70 7.63
C VAL A 87 -10.38 -4.40 8.11
N VAL A 88 -10.57 -4.29 9.42
CA VAL A 88 -11.08 -3.07 10.05
C VAL A 88 -9.97 -2.02 10.14
N TYR A 89 -10.24 -0.82 9.64
CA TYR A 89 -9.34 0.33 9.70
C TYR A 89 -9.70 1.24 10.88
N MET A 90 -8.69 1.93 11.41
CA MET A 90 -8.90 2.97 12.42
C MET A 90 -9.84 4.06 11.89
N PRO A 91 -10.82 4.53 12.70
CA PRO A 91 -11.68 5.66 12.33
C PRO A 91 -10.89 6.98 12.43
N SER A 92 -9.94 7.18 11.52
CA SER A 92 -9.05 8.35 11.46
C SER A 92 -9.15 9.02 10.11
N TYR A 93 -9.24 10.35 10.13
CA TYR A 93 -9.18 11.19 8.93
C TYR A 93 -7.75 11.48 8.48
N VAL A 94 -6.76 11.25 9.35
CA VAL A 94 -5.36 11.63 9.12
C VAL A 94 -4.54 10.43 8.66
N ILE A 95 -4.79 9.25 9.24
CA ILE A 95 -3.98 8.05 9.01
C ILE A 95 -4.89 6.91 8.59
N ARG A 96 -4.63 6.34 7.41
CA ARG A 96 -5.24 5.08 6.99
C ARG A 96 -4.39 3.92 7.49
N CYS A 97 -4.82 3.31 8.60
CA CYS A 97 -4.11 2.20 9.24
C CYS A 97 -5.11 1.09 9.64
N PRO A 98 -4.84 -0.19 9.32
CA PRO A 98 -5.57 -1.30 9.93
C PRO A 98 -5.49 -1.23 11.44
N GLN A 99 -6.61 -1.45 12.14
CA GLN A 99 -6.60 -1.53 13.62
C GLN A 99 -5.79 -2.74 14.07
N ARG A 100 -5.92 -3.85 13.33
CA ARG A 100 -5.21 -5.12 13.49
C ARG A 100 -5.06 -5.75 12.12
N LEU A 101 -4.00 -6.53 11.93
CA LEU A 101 -3.79 -7.33 10.73
C LEU A 101 -3.51 -8.78 11.14
N PRO A 102 -4.56 -9.61 11.32
CA PRO A 102 -4.40 -11.01 11.69
C PRO A 102 -3.67 -11.79 10.58
N VAL A 103 -2.54 -12.40 10.94
CA VAL A 103 -1.68 -13.14 10.01
C VAL A 103 -1.26 -14.49 10.57
N THR A 104 -0.98 -15.41 9.66
CA THR A 104 -0.30 -16.68 9.93
C THR A 104 1.02 -16.70 9.18
N PHE A 105 2.01 -17.40 9.72
CA PHE A 105 3.31 -17.59 9.11
C PHE A 105 3.98 -18.83 9.71
N ARG A 106 4.94 -19.37 8.97
CA ARG A 106 5.91 -20.32 9.49
C ARG A 106 7.18 -19.54 9.87
N PRO A 107 7.70 -19.67 11.10
CA PRO A 107 9.00 -19.12 11.42
C PRO A 107 10.08 -19.71 10.50
N SER A 108 10.92 -18.84 9.93
CA SER A 108 12.16 -19.30 9.31
C SER A 108 13.08 -19.82 10.43
N ILE A 109 13.62 -21.02 10.25
CA ILE A 109 14.71 -21.50 11.09
C ILE A 109 15.95 -20.73 10.63
N ALA A 110 16.39 -19.78 11.45
CA ALA A 110 17.68 -19.12 11.28
C ALA A 110 18.76 -19.92 12.00
#